data_AF-M5E8A8-F1
#
_entry.id   AF-M5E8A8-F1
#
_cell.length_a   1.000
_cell.length_b   1.000
_cell.length_c   1.000
_cell.angle_alpha   90.00
_cell.angle_beta   90.00
_cell.angle_gamma   90.00
#
_symmetry.space_group_name_H-M   'P 1'
#
loop_
_entity.id
_entity.type
_entity.pdbx_description
1 polymer ?
#
loop_
_entity_poly.entity_id
_entity_poly.type
_entity_poly.pdbx_seq_one_letter_code
_entity_poly.pdbx_strand_id
1 'polypeptide(L)'
;MSKRMRGLAVSRPILIGSTSTPLTPAEKLTAPPDHTHRWTVAVRSAASAPLSAAVAEEPSDDQSESIGARLRDSGQDLHRAVGGKDDLSYFIKRVQFRLHDTYSQPTRNIDRPPFSVTETGWGEFEVQIKIFFVPEAGEKPLTVLHHLKLHPWPAAIPAAEAPAAGTTADATAAGAPPPLPPVVHSWQYEEIVFPEPFEAFYDILVAHPPTPWPATSAQAFTDPQVMTERQHLVHTPTGQVLEALSLEAQRAEADRIDLARANAVQQLDADRTKLIATEKLLQEARVQLAQLEPAATGPSA
;
A
#
# COMPACT_ATOMS: atom_id res chain seq x y z
N MET A 1 28.17 2.92 29.17
CA MET A 1 28.02 4.04 28.22
C MET A 1 27.65 3.43 26.87
N SER A 2 26.46 3.72 26.33
CA SER A 2 26.09 3.25 24.99
C SER A 2 26.66 4.23 23.94
N LYS A 3 27.68 3.78 23.21
CA LYS A 3 28.30 4.54 22.13
C LYS A 3 27.39 4.51 20.90
N ARG A 4 27.19 5.65 20.24
CA ARG A 4 26.50 5.74 18.94
C ARG A 4 27.50 5.64 17.79
N MET A 5 27.09 4.96 16.72
CA MET A 5 27.87 4.76 15.50
C MET A 5 27.75 6.01 14.60
N ARG A 6 28.60 7.01 14.81
CA ARG A 6 28.52 8.29 14.08
C ARG A 6 28.73 8.13 12.58
N GLY A 7 28.00 8.93 11.79
CA GLY A 7 28.12 8.94 10.33
C GLY A 7 27.65 7.67 9.62
N LEU A 8 26.95 6.78 10.34
CA LEU A 8 26.39 5.54 9.82
C LEU A 8 24.87 5.55 9.97
N ALA A 9 24.15 5.11 8.94
CA ALA A 9 22.74 4.79 9.03
C ALA A 9 22.53 3.36 8.57
N VAL A 10 21.66 2.63 9.27
CA VAL A 10 21.26 1.27 8.89
C VAL A 10 19.75 1.24 8.72
N SER A 11 19.28 0.64 7.65
CA SER A 11 17.86 0.60 7.33
C SER A 11 17.27 -0.80 7.34
N ARG A 12 15.97 -0.90 7.58
CA ARG A 12 15.22 -2.17 7.55
C ARG A 12 13.97 -2.08 6.68
N PRO A 13 13.88 -2.88 5.60
CA PRO A 13 12.75 -2.87 4.71
C PRO A 13 11.58 -3.66 5.32
N ILE A 14 10.41 -3.03 5.38
CA ILE A 14 9.17 -3.62 5.88
C ILE A 14 8.02 -3.35 4.93
N LEU A 15 6.93 -4.08 5.13
CA LEU A 15 5.65 -3.84 4.50
C LEU A 15 4.62 -3.56 5.57
N ILE A 16 3.84 -2.51 5.35
CA ILE A 16 2.69 -2.16 6.19
C ILE A 16 1.47 -2.21 5.29
N GLY A 17 0.45 -2.94 5.68
CA GLY A 17 -0.72 -3.05 4.82
C GLY A 17 -1.78 -3.99 5.28
N SER A 18 -2.69 -4.30 4.37
CA SER A 18 -3.82 -5.18 4.62
C SER A 18 -4.18 -6.06 3.44
N THR A 19 -4.94 -7.11 3.76
CA THR A 19 -5.57 -8.02 2.81
C THR A 19 -7.02 -8.21 3.17
N SER A 20 -7.91 -8.39 2.19
CA SER A 20 -9.34 -8.64 2.45
C SER A 20 -9.98 -9.60 1.45
N THR A 21 -11.01 -10.30 1.93
CA THR A 21 -11.87 -11.18 1.16
C THR A 21 -13.33 -11.02 1.58
N PRO A 22 -14.30 -11.11 0.67
CA PRO A 22 -15.70 -11.25 1.04
C PRO A 22 -15.92 -12.46 1.96
N LEU A 23 -16.81 -12.34 2.94
CA LEU A 23 -17.16 -13.46 3.80
C LEU A 23 -17.91 -14.53 3.01
N THR A 24 -17.53 -15.79 3.23
CA THR A 24 -18.28 -16.94 2.71
C THR A 24 -19.65 -17.04 3.40
N PRO A 25 -20.64 -17.73 2.79
CA PRO A 25 -21.93 -17.95 3.43
C PRO A 25 -21.82 -18.59 4.83
N ALA A 26 -20.86 -19.49 5.03
CA ALA A 26 -20.63 -20.13 6.33
C ALA A 26 -20.09 -19.14 7.38
N GLU A 27 -19.16 -18.28 7.00
CA GLU A 27 -18.57 -17.30 7.92
C GLU A 27 -19.57 -16.20 8.31
N LYS A 28 -20.47 -15.83 7.39
CA LYS A 28 -21.58 -14.92 7.66
C LYS A 28 -22.54 -15.43 8.74
N LEU A 29 -22.62 -16.75 8.98
CA LEU A 29 -23.45 -17.30 10.06
C LEU A 29 -22.88 -17.00 11.45
N THR A 30 -21.56 -16.79 11.54
CA THR A 30 -20.84 -16.55 12.81
C THR A 30 -20.38 -15.11 12.99
N ALA A 31 -20.29 -14.35 11.90
CA ALA A 31 -19.90 -12.95 11.93
C ALA A 31 -21.07 -12.05 12.38
N PRO A 32 -20.78 -10.84 12.89
CA PRO A 32 -21.82 -9.84 13.12
C PRO A 32 -22.66 -9.60 11.85
N PRO A 33 -23.99 -9.36 11.98
CA PRO A 33 -24.92 -9.37 10.84
C PRO A 33 -24.56 -8.42 9.68
N ASP A 34 -23.97 -7.27 10.00
CA ASP A 34 -23.65 -6.25 9.00
C ASP A 34 -22.29 -6.47 8.35
N HIS A 35 -21.49 -7.43 8.81
CA HIS A 35 -20.13 -7.64 8.30
C HIS A 35 -20.15 -8.32 6.94
N THR A 36 -19.32 -7.82 6.02
CA THR A 36 -19.29 -8.29 4.62
C THR A 36 -17.94 -8.87 4.23
N HIS A 37 -16.86 -8.47 4.89
CA HIS A 37 -15.49 -8.89 4.59
C HIS A 37 -14.78 -9.40 5.84
N ARG A 38 -13.84 -10.32 5.62
CA ARG A 38 -12.73 -10.59 6.53
C ARG A 38 -11.51 -9.87 6.00
N TRP A 39 -10.76 -9.28 6.90
CA TRP A 39 -9.55 -8.55 6.55
C TRP A 39 -8.46 -8.79 7.58
N THR A 40 -7.21 -8.67 7.14
CA THR A 40 -6.03 -8.77 8.00
C THR A 40 -5.13 -7.58 7.72
N VAL A 41 -4.84 -6.78 8.75
CA VAL A 41 -3.82 -5.73 8.73
C VAL A 41 -2.53 -6.26 9.35
N ALA A 42 -1.37 -5.91 8.81
CA ALA A 42 -0.10 -6.43 9.28
C ALA A 42 1.10 -5.52 9.03
N VAL A 43 2.15 -5.75 9.82
CA VAL A 43 3.52 -5.30 9.57
C VAL A 43 4.37 -6.54 9.30
N ARG A 44 5.06 -6.58 8.16
CA ARG A 44 5.80 -7.75 7.68
C ARG A 44 7.20 -7.35 7.19
N SER A 45 8.12 -8.30 7.12
CA SER A 45 9.36 -8.08 6.37
C SER A 45 9.04 -7.88 4.89
N ALA A 46 9.85 -7.09 4.19
CA ALA A 46 9.62 -6.85 2.78
C ALA A 46 9.90 -8.07 1.88
N ALA A 47 10.82 -8.94 2.27
CA ALA A 47 11.06 -10.17 1.54
C ALA A 47 9.87 -11.13 1.68
N SER A 48 9.43 -11.68 0.56
CA SER A 48 8.39 -12.71 0.47
C SER A 48 9.02 -14.10 0.29
N ALA A 49 8.31 -15.15 0.68
CA ALA A 49 8.57 -16.48 0.14
C ALA A 49 8.22 -16.51 -1.36
N PRO A 50 8.85 -17.37 -2.18
CA PRO A 50 8.48 -17.53 -3.59
C PRO A 50 6.98 -17.86 -3.72
N LEU A 51 6.29 -17.17 -4.63
CA LEU A 51 4.87 -17.44 -4.90
C LEU A 51 4.76 -18.78 -5.65
N SER A 52 4.04 -19.77 -5.12
CA SER A 52 3.77 -21.02 -5.84
C SER A 52 2.82 -20.77 -7.01
N ALA A 53 2.95 -21.54 -8.09
CA ALA A 53 1.93 -21.62 -9.13
C ALA A 53 0.64 -22.16 -8.50
N ALA A 54 -0.46 -21.43 -8.62
CA ALA A 54 -1.77 -21.95 -8.31
C ALA A 54 -2.12 -22.97 -9.40
N VAL A 55 -1.96 -24.26 -9.12
CA VAL A 55 -2.56 -25.28 -9.98
C VAL A 55 -4.05 -25.28 -9.65
N ALA A 56 -4.87 -24.92 -10.65
CA ALA A 56 -6.27 -25.31 -10.68
C ALA A 56 -6.35 -26.84 -10.82
N GLU A 57 -6.11 -27.58 -9.73
CA GLU A 57 -6.41 -29.00 -9.71
C GLU A 57 -7.91 -29.17 -9.44
N GLU A 58 -8.62 -29.63 -10.47
CA GLU A 58 -9.90 -30.32 -10.33
C GLU A 58 -9.78 -31.39 -9.23
N PRO A 59 -10.75 -31.52 -8.32
CA PRO A 59 -10.64 -32.47 -7.23
C PRO A 59 -10.68 -33.89 -7.80
N SER A 60 -9.58 -34.62 -7.67
CA SER A 60 -9.60 -36.07 -7.81
C SER A 60 -10.07 -36.67 -6.49
N ASP A 61 -11.27 -37.25 -6.52
CA ASP A 61 -11.76 -38.16 -5.49
C ASP A 61 -10.76 -39.31 -5.35
N ASP A 62 -10.08 -39.44 -4.20
CA ASP A 62 -10.19 -40.62 -3.33
C ASP A 62 -9.35 -40.48 -2.04
N GLN A 63 -9.87 -41.13 -0.99
CA GLN A 63 -9.24 -41.61 0.25
C GLN A 63 -9.34 -40.80 1.55
N SER A 64 -10.09 -41.44 2.43
CA SER A 64 -10.38 -41.23 3.84
C SER A 64 -9.16 -41.24 4.76
N GLU A 65 -9.02 -40.23 5.64
CA GLU A 65 -8.45 -40.42 6.98
C GLU A 65 -8.78 -39.26 7.96
N SER A 66 -9.31 -39.65 9.13
CA SER A 66 -9.52 -38.96 10.42
C SER A 66 -9.89 -37.46 10.49
N ILE A 67 -11.08 -37.22 11.01
CA ILE A 67 -11.77 -35.96 11.25
C ILE A 67 -11.29 -35.34 12.58
N GLY A 68 -10.40 -34.34 12.53
CA GLY A 68 -10.06 -33.51 13.68
C GLY A 68 -8.69 -32.85 13.56
N ALA A 69 -8.66 -31.53 13.37
CA ALA A 69 -7.47 -30.67 13.40
C ALA A 69 -6.54 -30.63 12.16
N ARG A 70 -7.06 -30.87 10.95
CA ARG A 70 -6.39 -30.53 9.67
C ARG A 70 -7.31 -29.74 8.73
N LEU A 71 -8.00 -28.73 9.25
CA LEU A 71 -8.85 -27.86 8.43
C LEU A 71 -7.94 -26.90 7.62
N ARG A 72 -7.50 -27.39 6.46
CA ARG A 72 -6.99 -26.67 5.28
C ARG A 72 -5.71 -25.84 5.48
N ASP A 73 -4.58 -26.54 5.53
CA ASP A 73 -3.28 -26.02 5.05
C ASP A 73 -3.01 -26.62 3.65
N SER A 74 -3.98 -26.46 2.75
CA SER A 74 -3.95 -27.00 1.39
C SER A 74 -4.16 -25.83 0.42
N GLY A 75 -3.10 -25.43 -0.29
CA GLY A 75 -3.17 -24.48 -1.41
C GLY A 75 -3.17 -23.00 -1.02
N GLN A 76 -1.97 -22.46 -0.76
CA GLN A 76 -1.60 -21.04 -0.76
C GLN A 76 -2.59 -20.08 -0.06
N ASP A 77 -2.34 -19.78 1.23
CA ASP A 77 -2.98 -18.65 1.92
C ASP A 77 -2.57 -17.33 1.23
N LEU A 78 -3.40 -16.87 0.29
CA LEU A 78 -3.20 -15.65 -0.48
C LEU A 78 -3.03 -14.41 0.44
N HIS A 79 -3.58 -14.43 1.67
CA HIS A 79 -3.34 -13.35 2.63
C HIS A 79 -1.88 -13.29 3.11
N ARG A 80 -1.12 -14.38 2.98
CA ARG A 80 0.30 -14.50 3.37
C ARG A 80 1.26 -14.51 2.18
N ALA A 81 0.74 -14.38 0.96
CA ALA A 81 1.54 -14.37 -0.27
C ALA A 81 2.60 -13.25 -0.30
N VAL A 82 2.36 -12.14 0.40
CA VAL A 82 3.19 -10.93 0.38
C VAL A 82 3.93 -10.74 1.71
N GLY A 83 5.25 -10.64 1.64
CA GLY A 83 6.14 -10.34 2.76
C GLY A 83 6.23 -11.44 3.82
N GLY A 84 6.96 -11.15 4.89
CA GLY A 84 7.00 -11.98 6.09
C GLY A 84 7.98 -13.15 6.06
N LYS A 85 8.93 -13.18 5.12
CA LYS A 85 10.01 -14.18 5.09
C LYS A 85 11.01 -14.01 6.24
N ASP A 86 11.32 -12.78 6.64
CA ASP A 86 12.28 -12.49 7.70
C ASP A 86 11.57 -12.23 9.02
N ASP A 87 12.19 -12.61 10.14
CA ASP A 87 11.73 -12.22 11.46
C ASP A 87 12.08 -10.75 11.74
N LEU A 88 11.12 -9.97 12.22
CA LEU A 88 11.34 -8.56 12.59
C LEU A 88 11.51 -8.35 14.10
N SER A 89 11.36 -9.41 14.92
CA SER A 89 11.34 -9.31 16.38
C SER A 89 12.65 -8.81 16.99
N TYR A 90 13.78 -8.92 16.26
CA TYR A 90 15.09 -8.44 16.70
C TYR A 90 15.18 -6.90 16.78
N PHE A 91 14.30 -6.17 16.09
CA PHE A 91 14.26 -4.71 16.16
C PHE A 91 12.87 -4.14 16.49
N ILE A 92 11.79 -4.91 16.28
CA ILE A 92 10.43 -4.55 16.67
C ILE A 92 10.05 -5.29 17.95
N LYS A 93 9.78 -4.53 19.01
CA LYS A 93 9.30 -5.05 20.29
C LYS A 93 7.80 -5.31 20.29
N ARG A 94 7.03 -4.42 19.65
CA ARG A 94 5.56 -4.47 19.67
C ARG A 94 4.98 -3.66 18.53
N VAL A 95 3.89 -4.14 17.95
CA VAL A 95 3.05 -3.37 17.04
C VAL A 95 1.68 -3.17 17.67
N GLN A 96 1.24 -1.92 17.72
CA GLN A 96 -0.10 -1.55 18.16
C GLN A 96 -0.95 -1.17 16.95
N PHE A 97 -2.10 -1.80 16.80
CA PHE A 97 -3.10 -1.48 15.80
C PHE A 97 -4.27 -0.81 16.50
N ARG A 98 -4.57 0.44 16.16
CA ARG A 98 -5.79 1.13 16.59
C ARG A 98 -6.79 1.09 15.45
N LEU A 99 -7.81 0.26 15.65
CA LEU A 99 -8.96 0.08 14.79
C LEU A 99 -9.98 1.21 15.01
N HIS A 100 -11.03 1.24 14.19
CA HIS A 100 -12.16 2.14 14.39
C HIS A 100 -12.88 1.88 15.72
N ASP A 101 -13.44 2.91 16.35
CA ASP A 101 -14.01 2.84 17.71
C ASP A 101 -15.27 1.96 17.81
N THR A 102 -15.83 1.53 16.67
CA THR A 102 -16.93 0.56 16.62
C THR A 102 -16.50 -0.87 16.98
N TYR A 103 -15.20 -1.18 16.93
CA TYR A 103 -14.68 -2.47 17.32
C TYR A 103 -14.52 -2.56 18.84
N SER A 104 -14.85 -3.72 19.40
CA SER A 104 -14.51 -4.00 20.80
C SER A 104 -12.99 -4.02 20.97
N GLN A 105 -12.51 -3.33 22.01
CA GLN A 105 -11.08 -3.14 22.27
C GLN A 105 -10.33 -2.67 21.00
N PRO A 106 -10.60 -1.45 20.51
CA PRO A 106 -10.11 -0.99 19.21
C PRO A 106 -8.57 -0.89 19.18
N THR A 107 -7.91 -0.81 20.34
CA THR A 107 -6.45 -0.85 20.43
C THR A 107 -5.98 -2.29 20.69
N ARG A 108 -5.33 -2.89 19.70
CA ARG A 108 -4.74 -4.25 19.75
C ARG A 108 -3.23 -4.15 19.86
N ASN A 109 -2.63 -4.82 20.83
CA ASN A 109 -1.18 -4.84 21.05
C ASN A 109 -0.62 -6.22 20.72
N ILE A 110 0.30 -6.29 19.77
CA ILE A 110 0.93 -7.52 19.32
C ILE A 110 2.43 -7.47 19.64
N ASP A 111 2.84 -8.24 20.65
CA ASP A 111 4.21 -8.21 21.21
C ASP A 111 5.15 -9.23 20.56
N ARG A 112 4.63 -10.13 19.73
CA ARG A 112 5.39 -11.17 19.04
C ARG A 112 4.90 -11.36 17.60
N PRO A 113 5.79 -11.73 16.66
CA PRO A 113 5.37 -12.06 15.32
C PRO A 113 4.42 -13.28 15.33
N PRO A 114 3.48 -13.38 14.37
CA PRO A 114 3.21 -12.42 13.30
C PRO A 114 2.56 -11.13 13.81
N PHE A 115 3.09 -9.97 13.40
CA PHE A 115 2.55 -8.66 13.77
C PHE A 115 1.32 -8.33 12.91
N SER A 116 0.18 -8.95 13.22
CA SER A 116 -1.04 -8.81 12.45
C SER A 116 -2.30 -8.89 13.30
N VAL A 117 -3.38 -8.31 12.80
CA VAL A 117 -4.73 -8.42 13.36
C VAL A 117 -5.69 -8.82 12.25
N THR A 118 -6.46 -9.89 12.48
CA THR A 118 -7.53 -10.34 11.60
C THR A 118 -8.87 -10.04 12.26
N GLU A 119 -9.77 -9.45 11.49
CA GLU A 119 -11.11 -9.05 11.92
C GLU A 119 -12.11 -9.18 10.77
N THR A 120 -13.38 -8.98 11.08
CA THR A 120 -14.44 -8.87 10.07
C THR A 120 -15.05 -7.48 10.12
N GLY A 121 -15.59 -6.98 9.00
CA GLY A 121 -16.18 -5.66 8.94
C GLY A 121 -16.87 -5.38 7.61
N TRP A 122 -17.41 -4.17 7.49
CA TRP A 122 -18.17 -3.75 6.31
C TRP A 122 -17.66 -2.48 5.64
N GLY A 123 -16.89 -1.67 6.36
CA GLY A 123 -16.41 -0.38 5.89
C GLY A 123 -14.89 -0.30 5.78
N GLU A 124 -14.43 0.57 4.89
CA GLU A 124 -13.05 1.01 4.74
C GLU A 124 -12.79 2.15 5.74
N PHE A 125 -11.64 2.14 6.43
CA PHE A 125 -11.28 3.16 7.43
C PHE A 125 -9.76 3.22 7.62
N GLU A 126 -9.27 4.25 8.30
CA GLU A 126 -7.85 4.37 8.64
C GLU A 126 -7.51 3.58 9.92
N VAL A 127 -6.58 2.65 9.80
CA VAL A 127 -5.97 1.95 10.92
C VAL A 127 -4.69 2.71 11.31
N GLN A 128 -4.63 3.18 12.56
CA GLN A 128 -3.38 3.75 13.07
C GLN A 128 -2.47 2.62 13.59
N ILE A 129 -1.31 2.47 12.96
CA ILE A 129 -0.33 1.43 13.24
C ILE A 129 0.87 2.08 13.92
N LYS A 130 1.19 1.64 15.14
CA LYS A 130 2.29 2.17 15.93
C LYS A 130 3.31 1.08 16.26
N ILE A 131 4.52 1.23 15.74
CA ILE A 131 5.62 0.27 15.87
C ILE A 131 6.54 0.74 17.00
N PHE A 132 6.69 -0.09 18.03
CA PHE A 132 7.59 0.13 19.15
C PHE A 132 8.86 -0.68 18.93
N PHE A 133 10.01 -0.02 18.97
CA PHE A 133 11.31 -0.67 18.80
C PHE A 133 11.80 -1.33 20.09
N VAL A 134 12.76 -2.24 19.94
CA VAL A 134 13.50 -2.79 21.07
C VAL A 134 14.24 -1.67 21.82
N PRO A 135 14.42 -1.77 23.16
CA PRO A 135 15.06 -0.73 23.95
C PRO A 135 16.47 -0.33 23.44
N GLU A 136 17.20 -1.29 22.88
CA GLU A 136 18.54 -1.14 22.33
C GLU A 136 18.56 -0.15 21.15
N ALA A 137 17.47 -0.06 20.39
CA ALA A 137 17.35 0.90 19.29
C ALA A 137 17.40 2.35 19.81
N GLY A 138 16.85 2.60 21.00
CA GLY A 138 16.76 3.95 21.56
C GLY A 138 15.93 4.93 20.73
N GLU A 139 15.08 4.41 19.83
CA GLU A 139 14.26 5.21 18.93
C GLU A 139 12.82 5.37 19.43
N LYS A 140 12.20 6.49 19.05
CA LYS A 140 10.79 6.73 19.33
C LYS A 140 9.91 5.79 18.49
N PRO A 141 8.72 5.40 18.97
CA PRO A 141 7.81 4.60 18.18
C PRO A 141 7.42 5.27 16.86
N LEU A 142 7.47 4.53 15.76
CA LEU A 142 6.99 4.97 14.45
C LEU A 142 5.47 4.83 14.38
N THR A 143 4.77 5.84 13.86
CA THR A 143 3.31 5.80 13.67
C THR A 143 2.97 6.00 12.20
N VAL A 144 2.16 5.11 11.65
CA VAL A 144 1.69 5.12 10.26
C VAL A 144 0.18 5.02 10.25
N LEU A 145 -0.47 5.71 9.32
CA LEU A 145 -1.91 5.58 9.05
C LEU A 145 -2.08 4.74 7.79
N HIS A 146 -2.75 3.60 7.92
CA HIS A 146 -3.02 2.71 6.79
C HIS A 146 -4.51 2.73 6.46
N HIS A 147 -4.85 3.03 5.21
CA HIS A 147 -6.24 2.97 4.77
C HIS A 147 -6.62 1.52 4.43
N LEU A 148 -7.52 0.93 5.22
CA LEU A 148 -8.01 -0.44 5.02
C LEU A 148 -8.85 -0.50 3.75
N LYS A 149 -8.36 -1.22 2.73
CA LYS A 149 -9.09 -1.48 1.49
C LYS A 149 -9.85 -2.80 1.59
N LEU A 150 -11.16 -2.79 1.30
CA LEU A 150 -12.00 -3.98 1.25
C LEU A 150 -12.33 -4.40 -0.18
N HIS A 151 -12.58 -3.41 -1.04
CA HIS A 151 -13.01 -3.62 -2.43
C HIS A 151 -11.84 -3.55 -3.41
N PRO A 152 -11.91 -4.28 -4.54
CA PRO A 152 -10.93 -4.17 -5.61
C PRO A 152 -10.73 -2.72 -6.04
N TRP A 153 -9.50 -2.38 -6.38
CA TRP A 153 -9.19 -1.10 -7.00
C TRP A 153 -9.93 -0.99 -8.34
N PRO A 154 -10.51 0.17 -8.67
CA PRO A 154 -11.06 0.36 -10.00
C PRO A 154 -9.96 0.06 -11.01
N ALA A 155 -10.30 -0.69 -12.07
CA ALA A 155 -9.36 -0.95 -13.15
C ALA A 155 -8.74 0.39 -13.59
N ALA A 156 -7.42 0.47 -13.61
CA ALA A 156 -6.72 1.70 -13.95
C ALA A 156 -7.29 2.20 -15.29
N ILE A 157 -7.89 3.39 -15.28
CA ILE A 157 -8.20 4.10 -16.51
C ILE A 157 -6.82 4.29 -17.17
N PRO A 158 -6.57 3.75 -18.38
CA PRO A 158 -5.30 3.98 -19.05
C PRO A 158 -5.07 5.49 -19.08
N ALA A 159 -3.85 5.90 -18.69
CA ALA A 159 -3.48 7.29 -18.53
C ALA A 159 -4.05 8.13 -19.69
N ALA A 160 -4.99 9.01 -19.35
CA ALA A 160 -5.67 9.84 -20.33
C ALA A 160 -4.62 10.68 -21.07
N GLU A 161 -4.45 10.43 -22.38
CA GLU A 161 -4.00 11.47 -23.28
C GLU A 161 -4.95 12.68 -23.13
N ALA A 162 -4.37 13.87 -23.02
CA ALA A 162 -5.08 15.13 -22.88
C ALA A 162 -6.09 15.37 -24.02
N PRO A 163 -7.11 16.22 -23.83
CA PRO A 163 -8.45 16.02 -24.39
C PRO A 163 -8.54 16.48 -25.85
N ALA A 164 -9.08 15.61 -26.72
CA ALA A 164 -9.72 16.03 -27.96
C ALA A 164 -11.24 16.00 -27.76
N ALA A 165 -11.87 17.15 -27.94
CA ALA A 165 -13.30 17.35 -27.79
C ALA A 165 -14.11 16.56 -28.84
N GLY A 166 -15.22 16.00 -28.38
CA GLY A 166 -16.39 15.67 -29.20
C GLY A 166 -16.40 14.27 -29.82
N THR A 167 -17.28 13.40 -29.33
CA THR A 167 -18.52 12.98 -30.02
C THR A 167 -19.13 11.80 -29.25
N THR A 168 -20.46 11.76 -29.23
CA THR A 168 -21.34 10.79 -28.56
C THR A 168 -21.18 9.36 -29.03
N ALA A 169 -21.26 8.44 -28.05
CA ALA A 169 -21.80 7.08 -28.09
C ALA A 169 -21.47 6.19 -29.30
N ASP A 170 -20.68 5.15 -29.06
CA ASP A 170 -21.11 3.80 -29.43
C ASP A 170 -20.56 2.77 -28.43
N ALA A 171 -21.47 1.96 -27.90
CA ALA A 171 -21.24 0.99 -26.84
C ALA A 171 -21.43 -0.42 -27.39
N THR A 172 -20.52 -0.88 -28.25
CA THR A 172 -20.46 -2.29 -28.65
C THR A 172 -19.04 -2.71 -29.05
N ALA A 173 -18.27 -3.19 -28.08
CA ALA A 173 -17.22 -4.23 -28.17
C ALA A 173 -16.14 -4.01 -27.09
N ALA A 174 -16.22 -4.73 -25.98
CA ALA A 174 -15.07 -4.98 -25.12
C ALA A 174 -15.29 -6.30 -24.38
N GLY A 175 -14.31 -7.21 -24.48
CA GLY A 175 -14.34 -8.52 -23.83
C GLY A 175 -14.55 -8.43 -22.33
N ALA A 176 -15.01 -9.54 -21.74
CA ALA A 176 -15.26 -9.63 -20.31
C ALA A 176 -14.06 -9.08 -19.51
N PRO A 177 -14.29 -8.22 -18.50
CA PRO A 177 -13.20 -7.74 -17.66
C PRO A 177 -12.49 -8.96 -17.03
N PRO A 178 -11.16 -8.90 -16.87
CA PRO A 178 -10.42 -9.99 -16.22
C PRO A 178 -11.04 -10.28 -14.84
N PRO A 179 -11.07 -11.56 -14.41
CA PRO A 179 -11.64 -11.93 -13.12
C PRO A 179 -10.96 -11.12 -12.01
N LEU A 180 -11.77 -10.56 -11.10
CA LEU A 180 -11.27 -9.80 -9.96
C LEU A 180 -10.35 -10.70 -9.12
N PRO A 181 -9.26 -10.16 -8.56
CA PRO A 181 -8.37 -10.96 -7.73
C PRO A 181 -9.15 -11.50 -6.51
N PRO A 182 -8.96 -12.77 -6.13
CA PRO A 182 -9.69 -13.39 -5.03
C PRO A 182 -9.42 -12.72 -3.67
N VAL A 183 -8.27 -12.07 -3.53
CA VAL A 183 -7.88 -11.27 -2.35
C VAL A 183 -7.54 -9.87 -2.80
N VAL A 184 -8.09 -8.87 -2.10
CA VAL A 184 -7.69 -7.47 -2.29
C VAL A 184 -6.46 -7.21 -1.44
N HIS A 185 -5.39 -6.73 -2.08
CA HIS A 185 -4.14 -6.35 -1.43
C HIS A 185 -4.00 -4.82 -1.41
N SER A 186 -3.53 -4.29 -0.27
CA SER A 186 -3.14 -2.89 -0.11
C SER A 186 -1.90 -2.84 0.77
N TRP A 187 -0.72 -2.79 0.15
CA TRP A 187 0.58 -2.87 0.82
C TRP A 187 1.43 -1.64 0.51
N GLN A 188 2.03 -1.08 1.54
CA GLN A 188 3.00 0.00 1.47
C GLN A 188 4.38 -0.53 1.82
N TYR A 189 5.35 -0.32 0.93
CA TYR A 189 6.75 -0.50 1.26
C TYR A 189 7.24 0.67 2.11
N GLU A 190 7.94 0.34 3.19
CA GLU A 190 8.56 1.30 4.08
C GLU A 190 9.99 0.86 4.43
N GLU A 191 10.86 1.83 4.64
CA GLU A 191 12.24 1.59 5.04
C GLU A 191 12.52 2.30 6.36
N ILE A 192 12.61 1.53 7.45
CA ILE A 192 12.88 2.09 8.77
C ILE A 192 14.38 2.39 8.83
N VAL A 193 14.72 3.67 8.88
CA VAL A 193 16.11 4.14 8.99
C VAL A 193 16.48 4.38 10.45
N PHE A 194 17.56 3.76 10.89
CA PHE A 194 18.18 3.99 12.19
C PHE A 194 19.45 4.84 12.01
N PRO A 195 19.38 6.16 12.18
CA PRO A 195 20.53 7.05 12.07
C PRO A 195 21.40 6.95 13.32
N GLU A 196 22.69 6.73 13.13
CA GLU A 196 23.68 6.62 14.19
C GLU A 196 23.24 5.69 15.33
N PRO A 197 22.95 4.40 15.03
CA PRO A 197 22.44 3.46 16.01
C PRO A 197 23.45 3.26 17.14
N PHE A 198 22.97 2.85 18.31
CA PHE A 198 23.86 2.40 19.37
C PHE A 198 24.65 1.17 18.92
N GLU A 199 25.91 1.06 19.34
CA GLU A 199 26.81 -0.04 18.96
C GLU A 199 26.20 -1.42 19.22
N ALA A 200 25.62 -1.64 20.40
CA ALA A 200 24.92 -2.89 20.72
C ALA A 200 23.73 -3.18 19.78
N PHE A 201 23.00 -2.15 19.36
CA PHE A 201 21.90 -2.32 18.40
C PHE A 201 22.40 -2.54 16.99
N TYR A 202 23.49 -1.85 16.60
CA TYR A 202 24.17 -2.09 15.35
C TYR A 202 24.62 -3.56 15.22
N ASP A 203 25.19 -4.14 16.27
CA ASP A 203 25.58 -5.55 16.28
C ASP A 203 24.37 -6.48 16.07
N ILE A 204 23.23 -6.17 16.71
CA ILE A 204 21.96 -6.88 16.50
C ILE A 204 21.54 -6.76 15.03
N LEU A 205 21.59 -5.57 14.44
CA LEU A 205 21.24 -5.35 13.05
C LEU A 205 22.17 -6.16 12.13
N VAL A 206 23.48 -6.10 12.30
CA VAL A 206 24.45 -6.83 11.47
C VAL A 206 24.26 -8.35 11.57
N ALA A 207 23.92 -8.87 12.75
CA ALA A 207 23.64 -10.29 12.94
C ALA A 207 22.36 -10.77 12.23
N HIS A 208 21.46 -9.84 11.85
CA HIS A 208 20.20 -10.13 11.16
C HIS A 208 20.10 -9.31 9.86
N PRO A 209 20.90 -9.67 8.83
CA PRO A 209 20.81 -9.00 7.54
C PRO A 209 19.43 -9.28 6.90
N PRO A 210 18.80 -8.28 6.23
CA PRO A 210 17.54 -8.51 5.53
C PRO A 210 17.76 -9.47 4.36
N THR A 211 16.76 -10.30 4.06
CA THR A 211 16.80 -11.09 2.83
C THR A 211 16.79 -10.16 1.62
N PRO A 212 17.74 -10.29 0.68
CA PRO A 212 17.75 -9.46 -0.53
C PRO A 212 16.55 -9.78 -1.41
N TRP A 213 16.02 -8.75 -2.06
CA TRP A 213 14.96 -8.93 -3.05
C TRP A 213 15.46 -9.69 -4.28
N PRO A 214 14.57 -10.43 -4.98
CA PRO A 214 14.88 -11.00 -6.27
C PRO A 214 15.36 -9.94 -7.25
N ALA A 215 16.31 -10.30 -8.12
CA ALA A 215 16.89 -9.35 -9.06
C ALA A 215 15.86 -8.93 -10.12
N THR A 216 15.04 -9.89 -10.58
CA THR A 216 13.99 -9.68 -11.58
C THR A 216 12.63 -10.07 -11.03
N SER A 217 11.56 -9.52 -11.62
CA SER A 217 10.18 -9.87 -11.21
C SER A 217 9.87 -11.35 -11.41
N ALA A 218 10.42 -11.98 -12.46
CA ALA A 218 10.25 -13.41 -12.73
C ALA A 218 10.77 -14.31 -11.59
N GLN A 219 11.84 -13.90 -10.91
CA GLN A 219 12.43 -14.65 -9.79
C GLN A 219 11.62 -14.57 -8.48
N ALA A 220 10.61 -13.71 -8.41
CA ALA A 220 9.69 -13.64 -7.27
C ALA A 220 8.65 -14.78 -7.29
N PHE A 221 8.52 -15.49 -8.43
CA PHE A 221 7.58 -16.59 -8.63
C PHE A 221 8.32 -17.93 -8.70
N THR A 222 7.66 -18.99 -8.23
CA THR A 222 8.18 -20.37 -8.28
C THR A 222 8.13 -20.93 -9.70
N ASP A 223 7.17 -20.48 -10.51
CA ASP A 223 7.04 -20.80 -11.93
C ASP A 223 7.00 -19.50 -12.77
N PRO A 224 7.94 -19.30 -13.72
CA PRO A 224 7.96 -18.14 -14.62
C PRO A 224 6.71 -17.98 -15.48
N GLN A 225 5.96 -19.05 -15.80
CA GLN A 225 4.73 -18.94 -16.61
C GLN A 225 3.61 -18.20 -15.87
N VAL A 226 3.59 -18.25 -14.53
CA VAL A 226 2.61 -17.57 -13.67
C VAL A 226 2.71 -16.05 -13.76
N MET A 227 3.90 -15.51 -14.06
CA MET A 227 4.07 -14.07 -14.35
C MET A 227 3.20 -13.63 -15.53
N THR A 228 3.02 -14.49 -16.54
CA THR A 228 2.28 -14.16 -17.77
C THR A 228 0.77 -14.08 -17.52
N GLU A 229 0.26 -14.78 -16.51
CA GLU A 229 -1.18 -14.85 -16.19
C GLU A 229 -1.67 -13.72 -15.24
N ARG A 230 -0.79 -12.79 -14.82
CA ARG A 230 -1.13 -11.56 -14.06
C ARG A 230 -2.01 -11.74 -12.82
N GLN A 231 -1.98 -12.89 -12.17
CA GLN A 231 -2.68 -13.08 -10.91
C GLN A 231 -1.68 -12.99 -9.77
N HIS A 232 -1.42 -11.78 -9.28
CA HIS A 232 -1.02 -11.40 -7.92
C HIS A 232 -0.83 -9.86 -7.91
N LEU A 233 -1.94 -9.13 -8.09
CA LEU A 233 -1.90 -7.66 -8.13
C LEU A 233 -1.76 -7.12 -6.72
N VAL A 234 -0.51 -6.94 -6.29
CA VAL A 234 -0.20 -6.12 -5.12
C VAL A 234 -0.48 -4.68 -5.52
N HIS A 235 -1.17 -3.93 -4.67
CA HIS A 235 -1.40 -2.52 -4.90
C HIS A 235 -0.79 -1.69 -3.79
N THR A 236 -0.28 -0.52 -4.15
CA THR A 236 0.02 0.54 -3.18
C THR A 236 -1.28 1.01 -2.51
N PRO A 237 -1.21 1.73 -1.38
CA PRO A 237 -2.39 2.38 -0.77
C PRO A 237 -3.05 3.45 -1.66
N THR A 238 -2.46 3.79 -2.80
CA THR A 238 -3.03 4.70 -3.81
C THR A 238 -3.61 3.95 -5.01
N GLY A 239 -3.59 2.61 -5.00
CA GLY A 239 -4.14 1.77 -6.05
C GLY A 239 -3.21 1.49 -7.23
N GLN A 240 -1.96 1.95 -7.17
CA GLN A 240 -0.97 1.65 -8.20
C GLN A 240 -0.60 0.17 -8.12
N VAL A 241 -0.60 -0.50 -9.27
CA VAL A 241 -0.24 -1.92 -9.38
C VAL A 241 1.27 -2.06 -9.24
N LEU A 242 1.69 -2.97 -8.37
CA LEU A 242 3.06 -3.47 -8.28
C LEU A 242 3.10 -4.87 -8.90
N GLU A 243 3.94 -5.05 -9.91
CA GLU A 243 4.08 -6.33 -10.63
C GLU A 243 4.75 -7.40 -9.76
N ALA A 244 5.80 -7.03 -9.03
CA ALA A 244 6.46 -7.86 -8.03
C ALA A 244 7.27 -7.00 -7.05
N LEU A 245 7.64 -7.55 -5.90
CA LEU A 245 8.62 -6.96 -4.98
C LEU A 245 10.05 -7.40 -5.41
N SER A 246 10.56 -6.81 -6.49
CA SER A 246 11.88 -7.11 -7.07
C SER A 246 12.75 -5.84 -7.22
N LEU A 247 14.06 -6.00 -7.35
CA LEU A 247 14.98 -4.88 -7.59
C LEU A 247 14.73 -4.20 -8.94
N GLU A 248 14.34 -4.97 -9.96
CA GLU A 248 13.90 -4.47 -11.26
C GLU A 248 12.65 -3.58 -11.13
N ALA A 249 11.61 -4.06 -10.43
CA ALA A 249 10.39 -3.31 -10.19
C ALA A 249 10.66 -2.02 -9.41
N GLN A 250 11.55 -2.07 -8.42
CA GLN A 250 11.97 -0.90 -7.64
C GLN A 250 12.63 0.17 -8.53
N ARG A 251 13.51 -0.23 -9.45
CA ARG A 251 14.18 0.68 -10.39
C ARG A 251 13.18 1.31 -11.36
N ALA A 252 12.31 0.48 -11.95
CA ALA A 252 11.28 0.97 -12.86
C ALA A 252 10.34 1.98 -12.18
N GLU A 253 10.00 1.74 -10.90
CA GLU A 253 9.20 2.66 -10.10
C GLU A 253 9.95 3.97 -9.82
N ALA A 254 11.25 3.91 -9.49
CA ALA A 254 12.08 5.10 -9.30
C ALA A 254 12.15 5.96 -10.57
N ASP A 255 12.38 5.33 -11.72
CA ASP A 255 12.43 6.01 -13.02
C ASP A 255 11.07 6.69 -13.34
N ARG A 256 9.96 6.01 -13.03
CA ARG A 256 8.60 6.56 -13.20
C ARG A 256 8.37 7.77 -12.31
N ILE A 257 8.79 7.71 -11.05
CA ILE A 257 8.66 8.83 -10.09
C ILE A 257 9.50 10.01 -10.54
N ASP A 258 10.73 9.78 -10.99
CA ASP A 258 11.62 10.85 -11.47
C ASP A 258 11.05 11.54 -12.72
N LEU A 259 10.48 10.77 -13.65
CA LEU A 259 9.75 11.31 -14.79
C LEU A 259 8.52 12.12 -14.35
N ALA A 260 7.71 11.59 -13.43
CA ALA A 260 6.54 12.30 -12.90
C ALA A 260 6.92 13.60 -12.19
N ARG A 261 8.02 13.60 -11.42
CA ARG A 261 8.57 14.80 -10.78
C ARG A 261 8.99 15.84 -11.83
N ALA A 262 9.70 15.42 -12.88
CA ALA A 262 10.10 16.31 -13.96
C ALA A 262 8.88 16.96 -14.63
N ASN A 263 7.85 16.17 -14.93
CA ASN A 263 6.60 16.67 -15.52
C ASN A 263 5.86 17.63 -14.59
N ALA A 264 5.80 17.34 -13.29
CA ALA A 264 5.17 18.21 -12.30
C ALA A 264 5.89 19.56 -12.20
N VAL A 265 7.22 19.59 -12.25
CA VAL A 265 8.00 20.82 -12.27
C VAL A 265 7.70 21.64 -13.53
N GLN A 266 7.67 20.99 -14.70
CA GLN A 266 7.31 21.67 -15.96
C GLN A 266 5.91 22.27 -15.92
N GLN A 267 4.94 21.54 -15.36
CA GLN A 267 3.57 22.02 -15.21
C GLN A 267 3.50 23.22 -14.25
N LEU A 268 4.23 23.16 -13.12
CA LEU A 268 4.31 24.28 -12.17
C LEU A 268 4.90 25.53 -12.81
N ASP A 269 5.93 25.39 -13.65
CA ASP A 269 6.53 26.53 -14.36
C ASP A 269 5.58 27.12 -15.42
N ALA A 270 4.84 26.28 -16.13
CA ALA A 270 3.81 26.71 -17.07
C ALA A 270 2.67 27.46 -16.35
N ASP A 271 2.17 26.90 -15.26
CA ASP A 271 1.10 27.49 -14.45
C ASP A 271 1.56 28.80 -13.80
N ARG A 272 2.80 28.87 -13.33
CA ARG A 272 3.41 30.11 -12.84
C ARG A 272 3.44 31.19 -13.90
N THR A 273 3.85 30.85 -15.13
CA THR A 273 3.89 31.80 -16.25
C THR A 273 2.49 32.32 -16.59
N LYS A 274 1.50 31.42 -16.61
CA LYS A 274 0.09 31.77 -16.85
C LYS A 274 -0.46 32.64 -15.73
N LEU A 275 -0.13 32.35 -14.47
CA LEU A 275 -0.57 33.13 -13.32
C LEU A 275 -0.04 34.56 -13.40
N ILE A 276 1.26 34.74 -13.65
CA ILE A 276 1.89 36.06 -13.81
C ILE A 276 1.21 36.86 -14.93
N ALA A 277 0.95 36.24 -16.09
CA ALA A 277 0.27 36.90 -17.20
C ALA A 277 -1.16 37.30 -16.83
N THR A 278 -1.88 36.43 -16.14
CA THR A 278 -3.27 36.68 -15.72
C THR A 278 -3.34 37.79 -14.67
N GLU A 279 -2.42 37.82 -13.70
CA GLU A 279 -2.31 38.90 -12.72
C GLU A 279 -2.01 40.25 -13.37
N LYS A 280 -1.14 40.27 -14.39
CA LYS A 280 -0.85 41.49 -15.15
C LYS A 280 -2.10 42.01 -15.86
N LEU A 281 -2.83 41.13 -16.56
CA LEU A 281 -4.07 41.50 -17.24
C LEU A 281 -5.15 41.98 -16.26
N LEU A 282 -5.28 41.31 -15.10
CA LEU A 282 -6.19 41.73 -14.04
C LEU A 282 -5.85 43.13 -13.53
N GLN A 283 -4.56 43.43 -13.36
CA GLN A 283 -4.11 44.73 -12.90
C GLN A 283 -4.41 45.83 -13.94
N GLU A 284 -4.16 45.57 -15.22
CA GLU A 284 -4.48 46.49 -16.31
C GLU A 284 -6.00 46.76 -16.39
N ALA A 285 -6.83 45.72 -16.31
CA ALA A 285 -8.29 45.86 -16.31
C ALA A 285 -8.79 46.67 -15.10
N ARG A 286 -8.22 46.47 -13.91
CA ARG A 286 -8.54 47.27 -12.72
C ARG A 286 -8.21 48.74 -12.89
N VAL A 287 -7.05 49.06 -13.49
CA VAL A 287 -6.67 50.44 -13.78
C VAL A 287 -7.63 51.08 -14.78
N GLN A 288 -8.00 50.37 -15.84
CA GLN A 288 -8.98 50.85 -16.82
C GLN A 288 -10.34 51.12 -16.19
N LEU A 289 -10.82 50.21 -15.32
CA LEU A 289 -12.11 50.36 -14.65
C LEU A 289 -12.13 51.59 -13.72
N ALA A 290 -11.04 51.83 -12.98
CA ALA A 290 -10.88 53.02 -12.15
C ALA A 290 -10.83 54.33 -12.98
N GLN A 291 -10.31 54.28 -14.21
CA GLN A 291 -10.30 55.44 -15.12
C GLN A 291 -11.67 55.73 -15.74
N LEU A 292 -12.53 54.70 -15.86
CA LEU A 292 -13.90 54.83 -16.37
C LEU A 292 -14.92 55.23 -15.30
N GLU A 293 -14.51 55.37 -14.03
CA GLU A 293 -15.31 55.92 -12.94
C GLU A 293 -15.10 57.44 -12.67
N PRO A 294 -15.24 58.39 -13.63
CA PRO A 294 -15.46 59.79 -13.28
C PRO A 294 -16.97 60.14 -13.26
N ALA A 295 -17.44 60.62 -12.10
CA ALA A 295 -18.65 61.43 -11.87
C ALA A 295 -20.04 60.74 -11.75
N ALA A 296 -20.19 59.67 -10.96
CA ALA A 296 -21.52 59.19 -10.51
C ALA A 296 -21.91 59.66 -9.08
N THR A 297 -21.22 60.67 -8.53
CA THR A 297 -21.55 61.26 -7.21
C THR A 297 -21.40 62.78 -7.26
N GLY A 298 -22.33 63.46 -7.96
CA GLY A 298 -22.62 64.87 -7.71
C GLY A 298 -23.58 64.98 -6.50
N PRO A 299 -23.37 65.91 -5.55
CA PRO A 299 -24.23 66.02 -4.38
C PRO A 299 -25.62 66.49 -4.79
N SER A 300 -26.64 65.71 -4.42
CA SER A 300 -28.05 66.12 -4.48
C SER A 300 -28.27 67.26 -3.48
N ALA A 301 -28.69 68.43 -3.97
CA ALA A 301 -29.25 69.53 -3.19
C ALA A 301 -30.61 69.89 -3.77
#